data_AF-A0A392Q9H8-F1
#
_entry.id   AF-A0A392Q9H8-F1
#
_cell.length_a   1.000
_cell.length_b   1.000
_cell.length_c   1.000
_cell.angle_alpha   90.00
_cell.angle_beta   90.00
_cell.angle_gamma   90.00
#
_symmetry.space_group_name_H-M   'P 1'
#
loop_
_entity.id
_entity.type
_entity.pdbx_description
1 polymer ?
#
loop_
_entity_poly.entity_id
_entity_poly.type
_entity_poly.pdbx_seq_one_letter_code
_entity_poly.pdbx_strand_id
1 'polypeptide(L)' 'KHPGDLISALFSSSEAPEAYNFLLKDVLDQRLPLPENSIAKDVILIAKMGFACLSENPHARPTMKQ' A
#
# COMPACT_ATOMS: atom_id res chain seq x y z
N LYS A 1 1.71 11.28 -12.91
CA LYS A 1 1.57 9.83 -12.61
C LYS A 1 0.10 9.57 -12.33
N HIS A 2 -0.55 8.67 -13.06
CA HIS A 2 -1.96 8.37 -12.86
C HIS A 2 -2.10 7.30 -11.75
N PRO A 3 -3.07 7.41 -10.82
CA PRO A 3 -3.28 6.39 -9.78
C PRO A 3 -3.53 4.99 -10.34
N GLY A 4 -4.13 4.89 -11.53
CA GLY A 4 -4.33 3.62 -12.23
C GLY A 4 -3.02 2.90 -12.58
N ASP A 5 -1.99 3.63 -13.01
CA ASP A 5 -0.68 3.06 -13.35
C ASP A 5 0.00 2.40 -12.14
N LEU A 6 -0.19 2.99 -10.95
CA LEU A 6 0.33 2.47 -9.69
C LEU A 6 -0.33 1.14 -9.32
N ILE A 7 -1.67 1.07 -9.43
CA ILE A 7 -2.43 -0.15 -9.17
C ILE A 7 -1.98 -1.24 -10.16
N SER A 8 -1.89 -0.92 -11.45
CA SER A 8 -1.42 -1.87 -12.46
C SER A 8 -0.02 -2.41 -12.17
N ALA A 9 0.94 -1.56 -11.77
CA ALA A 9 2.29 -1.99 -11.41
C ALA A 9 2.33 -2.89 -10.16
N LEU A 10 1.49 -2.61 -9.15
CA LEU A 10 1.44 -3.40 -7.90
C LEU A 10 0.90 -4.82 -8.10
N PHE A 11 -0.03 -5.01 -9.05
CA PHE A 11 -0.68 -6.30 -9.33
C PHE A 11 -0.13 -7.02 -10.57
N SER A 12 0.78 -6.39 -11.33
CA SER A 12 1.41 -7.05 -12.48
C SER A 12 2.47 -8.05 -11.99
N SER A 13 2.12 -9.34 -12.02
CA SER A 13 2.96 -10.47 -11.57
C SER A 13 4.36 -10.55 -12.20
N SER A 14 4.65 -9.79 -13.26
CA SER A 14 5.93 -9.76 -13.98
C SER A 14 6.81 -8.53 -13.69
N GLU A 15 6.29 -7.51 -13.02
CA GLU A 15 6.97 -6.21 -12.82
C GLU A 15 7.34 -5.96 -11.34
N ALA A 16 7.52 -7.03 -10.56
CA ALA A 16 7.98 -6.95 -9.18
C ALA A 16 9.15 -5.93 -8.99
N PRO A 17 10.17 -5.83 -9.87
CA PRO A 17 11.25 -4.84 -9.73
C PRO A 17 10.80 -3.37 -9.72
N GLU A 18 9.73 -3.00 -10.44
CA GLU A 18 9.21 -1.64 -10.47
C GLU A 18 8.23 -1.34 -9.34
N ALA A 19 7.45 -2.34 -8.91
CA ALA A 19 6.63 -2.24 -7.69
C ALA A 19 7.49 -2.02 -6.43
N TYR A 20 8.70 -2.59 -6.37
CA TYR A 20 9.68 -2.34 -5.30
C TYR A 20 10.26 -0.92 -5.28
N ASN A 21 10.05 -0.10 -6.32
CA ASN A 21 10.51 1.29 -6.34
C ASN A 21 9.56 2.27 -5.64
N PHE A 22 8.35 1.85 -5.26
CA PHE A 22 7.40 2.72 -4.57
C PHE A 22 7.50 2.57 -3.06
N LEU A 23 7.82 3.68 -2.39
CA LEU A 23 7.79 3.76 -0.93
C LEU A 23 6.41 4.17 -0.47
N LEU A 24 6.03 3.78 0.75
CA LEU A 24 4.73 4.15 1.33
C LEU A 24 4.50 5.68 1.28
N LYS A 25 5.54 6.48 1.52
CA LYS A 25 5.46 7.95 1.46
C LYS A 25 5.05 8.49 0.08
N ASP A 26 5.28 7.75 -1.00
CA ASP A 26 5.00 8.18 -2.37
C ASP A 26 3.51 8.05 -2.71
N VAL A 27 2.76 7.29 -1.90
CA VAL A 27 1.32 7.01 -2.07
C VAL A 27 0.45 7.61 -0.95
N LEU A 28 1.05 8.24 0.06
CA LEU A 28 0.31 9.02 1.04
C LEU A 28 -0.30 10.28 0.39
N ASP A 29 -1.37 10.81 0.99
CA ASP A 29 -1.96 12.08 0.54
C ASP A 29 -0.92 13.21 0.70
N GLN A 30 -0.41 13.71 -0.41
CA GLN A 30 0.64 14.73 -0.45
C GLN A 30 0.19 16.10 0.07
N ARG A 31 -1.13 16.32 0.25
CA ARG A 31 -1.65 17.56 0.84
C ARG A 31 -1.52 17.57 2.37
N LEU A 32 -1.26 16.41 2.97
CA LEU A 32 -1.02 16.28 4.40
C LEU A 32 0.48 16.37 4.70
N PRO A 33 0.87 16.90 5.87
CA PRO A 33 2.25 16.76 6.33
C PRO A 33 2.60 15.29 6.51
N LEU A 34 3.88 14.96 6.35
CA LEU A 34 4.35 13.62 6.64
C LEU A 34 4.03 13.25 8.10
N PRO A 35 3.60 12.00 8.35
CA PRO A 35 3.26 11.57 9.69
C PRO A 35 4.47 11.67 10.61
N GLU A 36 4.25 12.24 11.80
CA GLU A 36 5.26 12.23 12.86
C GLU A 36 5.56 10.81 13.32
N ASN A 37 6.73 10.59 13.92
CA ASN A 37 7.17 9.27 14.41
C ASN A 37 6.15 8.61 15.36
N SER A 38 5.37 9.40 16.08
CA SER A 38 4.31 8.96 16.99
C SER A 38 3.20 8.21 16.27
N ILE A 39 2.79 8.67 15.07
CA ILE A 39 1.67 8.11 14.29
C ILE A 39 2.12 7.32 13.07
N ALA A 40 3.39 7.42 12.67
CA ALA A 40 3.92 6.75 11.48
C ALA A 40 3.73 5.22 11.55
N LYS A 41 3.84 4.62 12.74
CA LYS A 41 3.62 3.18 12.95
C LYS A 41 2.18 2.78 12.64
N ASP A 42 1.21 3.59 13.06
CA ASP A 42 -0.20 3.32 12.82
C ASP A 42 -0.54 3.46 11.33
N VAL A 43 0.01 4.50 10.67
CA VAL A 43 -0.11 4.67 9.22
C VAL A 43 0.46 3.47 8.46
N ILE A 44 1.64 2.98 8.86
CA ILE A 44 2.25 1.78 8.27
C ILE A 44 1.36 0.55 8.48
N LEU A 45 0.78 0.38 9.68
CA LEU A 45 -0.10 -0.74 9.99
C LEU A 45 -1.38 -0.71 9.14
N ILE A 46 -2.02 0.45 9.05
CA ILE A 46 -3.23 0.66 8.23
C ILE A 46 -2.93 0.39 6.77
N ALA A 47 -1.81 0.91 6.24
CA ALA A 47 -1.40 0.66 4.87
C ALA A 47 -1.16 -0.84 4.63
N LYS A 48 -0.45 -1.53 5.53
CA LYS A 48 -0.25 -2.99 5.46
C LYS A 48 -1.57 -3.76 5.44
N MET A 49 -2.53 -3.40 6.29
CA MET A 49 -3.85 -4.02 6.28
C MET A 49 -4.59 -3.76 4.97
N GLY A 50 -4.59 -2.51 4.50
CA GLY A 50 -5.19 -2.14 3.21
C GLY A 50 -4.64 -2.96 2.05
N PHE A 51 -3.31 -3.12 1.97
CA PHE A 51 -2.69 -3.97 0.94
C PHE A 51 -3.02 -5.46 1.10
N ALA A 52 -3.08 -5.98 2.33
CA ALA A 52 -3.47 -7.37 2.56
C ALA A 52 -4.92 -7.64 2.11
N CYS A 53 -5.84 -6.69 2.31
CA CYS A 53 -7.22 -6.76 1.82
C CYS A 53 -7.32 -6.85 0.29
N LEU A 54 -6.33 -6.31 -0.42
CA LEU A 54 -6.29 -6.28 -1.88
C LEU A 54 -5.59 -7.51 -2.48
N SER A 55 -5.15 -8.48 -1.68
CA SER A 55 -4.48 -9.67 -2.20
C SER A 55 -5.34 -10.43 -3.22
N GLU A 56 -4.75 -10.79 -4.35
CA GLU A 56 -5.37 -11.66 -5.35
C GLU A 56 -5.66 -13.05 -4.78
N ASN A 57 -4.86 -13.50 -3.81
CA ASN A 57 -5.10 -14.76 -3.10
C ASN A 57 -6.17 -14.54 -2.01
N PRO A 58 -7.37 -15.15 -2.13
CA PRO A 58 -8.44 -14.96 -1.17
C PRO A 58 -8.08 -15.39 0.26
N HIS A 59 -7.18 -16.36 0.43
CA HIS A 59 -6.77 -16.88 1.73
C HIS A 59 -5.77 -15.97 2.46
N ALA A 60 -5.11 -15.06 1.74
CA ALA A 60 -4.20 -14.08 2.33
C ALA A 60 -4.93 -12.80 2.77
N ARG A 61 -6.19 -12.61 2.36
CA ARG A 61 -7.00 -11.46 2.75
C ARG A 61 -7.45 -11.59 4.22
N PRO A 62 -7.35 -10.52 5.01
CA PRO A 62 -7.83 -10.53 6.38
C PRO A 62 -9.37 -10.63 6.44
N THR A 63 -9.86 -11.05 7.60
CA THR A 63 -11.30 -11.02 7.93
C THR A 63 -11.68 -9.70 8.58
N MET A 64 -12.97 -9.36 8.57
CA MET A 64 -13.50 -8.15 9.22
C MET A 64 -13.24 -8.04 10.73
N LYS A 65 -12.86 -9.13 11.41
CA LYS A 65 -12.58 -9.13 12.85
C LYS A 65 -11.13 -8.76 13.19
N GLN A 66 -10.25 -8.72 12.19
CA GLN A 66 -8.90 -8.21 12.33
C GLN A 66 -8.92 -6.69 12.21
#